data_AF-A0A2R7S187-F1
#
_entry.id   AF-A0A2R7S187-F1
#
_cell.length_a   1.000
_cell.length_b   1.000
_cell.length_c   1.000
_cell.angle_alpha   90.00
_cell.angle_beta   90.00
_cell.angle_gamma   90.00
#
_symmetry.space_group_name_H-M   'P 1'
#
loop_
_entity.id
_entity.type
_entity.pdbx_description
1 polymer ?
#
loop_
_entity_poly.entity_id
_entity_poly.type
_entity_poly.pdbx_seq_one_letter_code
_entity_poly.pdbx_strand_id
1 'polypeptide(L)'
;MAQPPAERSNVGVIALAPALAPAPAALCLLNPHAANGRCAALAGPLREALAHVPLVLPDNIAAARQRLLALPEGSRVIVAGGDGTVHQLLPALVARRLQ
;
A
#
# COMPACT_ATOMS: atom_id res chain seq x y z
N MET A 1 46.86 -7.17 9.03
CA MET A 1 45.97 -7.14 7.84
C MET A 1 44.59 -7.51 8.32
N ALA A 2 43.75 -6.50 8.52
CA ALA A 2 42.46 -6.61 9.21
C ALA A 2 41.32 -6.86 8.22
N GLN A 3 40.45 -7.80 8.54
CA GLN A 3 39.25 -8.18 7.80
C GLN A 3 38.26 -6.98 7.69
N PRO A 4 37.60 -6.76 6.55
CA PRO A 4 36.61 -5.69 6.39
C PRO A 4 35.28 -6.02 7.11
N PRO A 5 34.51 -5.01 7.56
CA PRO A 5 33.28 -5.20 8.31
C PRO A 5 32.08 -5.59 7.44
N ALA A 6 31.23 -6.43 8.01
CA ALA A 6 30.03 -7.01 7.45
C ALA A 6 28.96 -5.97 7.05
N GLU A 7 28.53 -6.03 5.79
CA GLU A 7 27.32 -5.37 5.29
C GLU A 7 26.08 -5.97 5.96
N ARG A 8 25.35 -5.13 6.71
CA ARG A 8 24.02 -5.47 7.23
C ARG A 8 22.98 -5.18 6.15
N SER A 9 22.77 -6.12 5.25
CA SER A 9 21.59 -6.14 4.36
C SER A 9 20.43 -6.74 5.14
N ASN A 10 19.50 -5.88 5.59
CA ASN A 10 18.41 -6.28 6.47
C ASN A 10 17.12 -6.56 5.67
N VAL A 11 16.74 -7.84 5.73
CA VAL A 11 15.37 -8.38 5.76
C VAL A 11 14.62 -8.43 4.44
N GLY A 12 14.58 -9.65 3.91
CA GLY A 12 13.77 -10.08 2.79
C GLY A 12 12.27 -9.93 3.05
N VAL A 13 11.60 -9.33 2.08
CA VAL A 13 10.17 -9.45 1.89
C VAL A 13 9.93 -10.86 1.33
N ILE A 14 9.67 -11.83 2.21
CA ILE A 14 9.21 -13.16 1.80
C ILE A 14 7.71 -13.05 1.55
N ALA A 15 7.33 -12.86 0.28
CA ALA A 15 5.94 -12.99 -0.13
C ALA A 15 5.64 -14.48 -0.34
N LEU A 16 5.09 -15.14 0.70
CA LEU A 16 4.43 -16.44 0.56
C LEU A 16 3.17 -16.25 -0.30
N ALA A 17 3.17 -16.82 -1.51
CA ALA A 17 1.99 -16.87 -2.35
C ALA A 17 1.02 -17.94 -1.83
N PRO A 18 -0.25 -17.62 -1.50
CA PRO A 18 -1.26 -18.63 -1.30
C PRO A 18 -1.89 -19.02 -2.65
N ALA A 19 -2.17 -20.31 -2.76
CA ALA A 19 -2.66 -21.00 -3.94
C ALA A 19 -4.05 -20.54 -4.41
N LEU A 20 -4.20 -20.47 -5.74
CA LEU A 20 -5.42 -20.61 -6.56
C LEU A 20 -6.78 -20.23 -5.93
N ALA A 21 -6.88 -19.03 -5.36
CA ALA A 21 -8.13 -18.30 -5.19
C ALA A 21 -8.33 -17.38 -6.42
N PRO A 22 -9.56 -16.94 -6.79
CA PRO A 22 -9.72 -15.84 -7.73
C PRO A 22 -8.79 -14.70 -7.30
N ALA A 23 -7.96 -14.20 -8.23
CA ALA A 23 -6.85 -13.32 -7.89
C ALA A 23 -7.31 -12.24 -6.90
N PRO A 24 -6.70 -12.12 -5.71
CA PRO A 24 -7.16 -11.19 -4.69
C PRO A 24 -7.18 -9.79 -5.30
N ALA A 25 -8.31 -9.10 -5.17
CA ALA A 25 -8.48 -7.77 -5.74
C ALA A 25 -7.32 -6.88 -5.25
N ALA A 26 -6.54 -6.36 -6.20
CA ALA A 26 -5.46 -5.44 -5.91
C ALA A 26 -5.98 -4.00 -6.03
N LEU A 27 -5.67 -3.13 -5.07
CA LEU A 27 -6.03 -1.71 -5.09
C LEU A 27 -4.83 -0.86 -4.72
N CYS A 28 -4.56 0.19 -5.49
CA CYS A 28 -3.64 1.24 -5.09
C CYS A 28 -4.41 2.44 -4.56
N LEU A 29 -4.10 2.88 -3.34
CA LEU A 29 -4.71 4.03 -2.71
C LEU A 29 -3.63 5.09 -2.51
N LEU A 30 -3.77 6.21 -3.21
CA LEU A 30 -2.88 7.36 -3.08
C LEU A 30 -3.59 8.45 -2.30
N ASN A 31 -3.08 8.81 -1.12
CA ASN A 31 -3.54 10.01 -0.43
C ASN A 31 -2.90 11.25 -1.05
N PRO A 32 -3.63 12.07 -1.83
CA PRO A 32 -3.05 13.26 -2.46
C PRO A 32 -2.59 14.30 -1.44
N HIS A 33 -3.21 14.34 -0.25
CA HIS A 33 -2.91 15.31 0.80
C HIS A 33 -1.67 14.97 1.64
N ALA A 34 -1.12 13.77 1.48
CA ALA A 34 0.11 13.39 2.17
C ALA A 34 1.28 14.30 1.77
N ALA A 35 2.20 14.52 2.72
CA ALA A 35 3.36 15.41 2.54
C ALA A 35 2.98 16.83 2.08
N ASN A 36 1.94 17.43 2.69
CA ASN A 36 1.41 18.76 2.33
C ASN A 36 0.98 18.87 0.86
N GLY A 37 0.34 17.83 0.32
CA GLY A 37 -0.14 17.81 -1.06
C GLY A 37 0.87 17.31 -2.10
N ARG A 38 2.13 17.10 -1.72
CA ARG A 38 3.19 16.68 -2.66
C ARG A 38 2.95 15.27 -3.22
N CYS A 39 2.28 14.40 -2.47
CA CYS A 39 1.98 13.05 -2.93
C CYS A 39 1.04 13.01 -4.14
N ALA A 40 0.25 14.06 -4.40
CA ALA A 40 -0.59 14.14 -5.60
C ALA A 40 0.20 13.98 -6.91
N ALA A 41 1.47 14.42 -6.93
CA ALA A 41 2.35 14.28 -8.09
C ALA A 41 2.69 12.81 -8.42
N LEU A 42 2.60 11.89 -7.44
CA LEU A 42 2.83 10.47 -7.65
C LEU A 42 1.71 9.78 -8.43
N ALA A 43 0.57 10.44 -8.64
CA ALA A 43 -0.55 9.85 -9.35
C ALA A 43 -0.22 9.45 -10.80
N GLY A 44 0.55 10.26 -11.52
CA GLY A 44 1.00 9.93 -12.88
C GLY A 44 1.92 8.71 -12.90
N PRO A 45 3.06 8.76 -12.21
CA PRO A 45 4.00 7.64 -12.12
C PRO A 45 3.36 6.34 -11.61
N LEU A 46 2.46 6.42 -10.62
CA LEU A 46 1.75 5.24 -10.12
C LEU A 46 0.77 4.65 -11.12
N ARG A 47 0.06 5.47 -11.92
CA ARG A 47 -0.80 4.94 -13.00
C ARG A 47 0.00 4.22 -14.06
N GLU A 48 1.18 4.74 -14.41
CA GLU A 48 2.07 4.11 -15.40
C GLU A 48 2.67 2.82 -14.85
N ALA A 49 3.22 2.84 -13.62
CA ALA A 49 3.84 1.67 -13.01
C ALA A 49 2.84 0.57 -12.64
N LEU A 50 1.59 0.94 -12.34
CA LEU A 50 0.53 0.04 -11.89
C LEU A 50 -0.63 0.00 -12.89
N ALA A 51 -0.33 -0.08 -14.20
CA ALA A 51 -1.33 -0.06 -15.26
C ALA A 51 -2.46 -1.10 -15.10
N HIS A 52 -2.20 -2.22 -14.41
CA HIS A 52 -3.16 -3.30 -14.17
C HIS A 52 -3.83 -3.26 -12.80
N VAL A 53 -3.50 -2.30 -11.95
CA VAL A 53 -4.08 -2.14 -10.60
C VAL A 53 -4.88 -0.85 -10.56
N PRO A 54 -6.16 -0.88 -10.16
CA PRO A 54 -6.95 0.33 -10.01
C PRO A 54 -6.31 1.28 -9.00
N LEU A 55 -6.00 2.50 -9.45
CA LEU A 55 -5.55 3.60 -8.60
C LEU A 55 -6.75 4.44 -8.15
N VAL A 56 -6.90 4.60 -6.84
CA VAL A 56 -7.92 5.43 -6.20
C VAL A 56 -7.25 6.60 -5.50
N LEU A 57 -7.77 7.80 -5.76
CA LEU A 57 -7.41 9.03 -5.09
C LEU A 57 -8.62 9.48 -4.27
N PRO A 58 -8.71 9.10 -2.98
CA PRO A 58 -9.81 9.51 -2.13
C PRO A 58 -9.68 10.98 -1.71
N ASP A 59 -10.81 11.68 -1.65
CA ASP A 59 -10.88 13.10 -1.26
C ASP A 59 -10.51 13.35 0.21
N ASN A 60 -10.61 12.33 1.05
CA ASN A 60 -10.21 12.37 2.44
C ASN A 60 -9.92 10.96 2.99
N ILE A 61 -9.31 10.91 4.18
CA ILE A 61 -8.92 9.63 4.81
C ILE A 61 -10.14 8.78 5.22
N ALA A 62 -11.28 9.38 5.55
CA ALA A 62 -12.47 8.61 5.89
C ALA A 62 -12.99 7.82 4.67
N ALA A 63 -13.03 8.45 3.50
CA ALA A 63 -13.38 7.81 2.23
C ALA A 63 -12.39 6.70 1.87
N ALA A 64 -11.09 6.94 2.07
CA ALA A 64 -10.06 5.92 1.93
C ALA A 64 -10.34 4.69 2.81
N ARG A 65 -10.65 4.92 4.10
CA ARG A 65 -10.94 3.85 5.07
C ARG A 65 -12.18 3.05 4.68
N GLN A 66 -13.25 3.71 4.26
CA GLN A 66 -14.47 3.04 3.80
C GLN A 66 -14.20 2.14 2.59
N ARG A 67 -13.35 2.60 1.65
CA ARG A 67 -12.97 1.80 0.49
C ARG A 67 -12.20 0.55 0.88
N LEU A 68 -11.29 0.63 1.85
CA LEU A 68 -10.57 -0.54 2.38
C LEU A 68 -11.51 -1.52 3.07
N LEU A 69 -12.47 -1.04 3.86
CA LEU A 69 -13.44 -1.88 4.57
C LEU A 69 -14.41 -2.61 3.64
N ALA A 70 -14.62 -2.08 2.43
CA ALA A 70 -15.43 -2.69 1.39
C ALA A 70 -14.67 -3.76 0.57
N LEU A 71 -13.34 -3.86 0.72
CA LEU A 71 -12.58 -4.90 0.05
C LEU A 71 -12.81 -6.27 0.69
N PRO A 72 -12.84 -7.35 -0.12
CA PRO A 72 -12.79 -8.71 0.39
C PRO A 72 -11.58 -8.93 1.30
N GLU A 73 -11.72 -9.80 2.29
CA GLU A 73 -10.62 -10.17 3.17
C GLU A 73 -9.47 -10.82 2.37
N GLY A 74 -8.23 -10.52 2.75
CA GLY A 74 -7.05 -11.00 2.03
C GLY A 74 -6.77 -10.30 0.69
N SER A 75 -7.50 -9.22 0.36
CA SER A 75 -7.18 -8.36 -0.78
C SER A 75 -5.81 -7.67 -0.60
N ARG A 76 -5.15 -7.36 -1.73
CA ARG A 76 -3.85 -6.70 -1.74
C ARG A 76 -4.01 -5.19 -1.88
N VAL A 77 -3.36 -4.43 -1.01
CA VAL A 77 -3.51 -2.97 -1.02
C VAL A 77 -2.15 -2.27 -0.98
N ILE A 78 -1.91 -1.45 -2.00
CA ILE A 78 -0.77 -0.55 -2.06
C ILE A 78 -1.21 0.80 -1.51
N VAL A 79 -0.67 1.24 -0.38
CA VAL A 79 -0.95 2.56 0.19
C VAL A 79 0.20 3.51 -0.11
N ALA A 80 -0.05 4.52 -0.92
CA ALA A 80 0.88 5.62 -1.17
C ALA A 80 0.47 6.84 -0.34
N GLY A 81 1.25 7.16 0.67
CA GLY A 81 1.01 8.28 1.59
C GLY A 81 2.14 8.40 2.61
N GLY A 82 1.93 9.21 3.64
CA GLY A 82 2.85 9.30 4.78
C GLY A 82 2.39 8.45 5.96
N ASP A 83 3.16 8.47 7.05
CA ASP A 83 2.86 7.68 8.26
C ASP A 83 1.48 7.99 8.85
N GLY A 84 1.06 9.26 8.82
CA GLY A 84 -0.28 9.65 9.26
C GLY A 84 -1.40 9.02 8.42
N THR A 85 -1.15 8.72 7.14
CA THR A 85 -2.10 7.99 6.29
C THR A 85 -2.17 6.53 6.72
N VAL A 86 -1.01 5.89 6.91
CA VAL A 86 -0.94 4.49 7.35
C VAL A 86 -1.57 4.32 8.72
N HIS A 87 -1.24 5.17 9.69
CA HIS A 87 -1.78 5.13 11.04
C HIS A 87 -3.32 5.20 11.06
N GLN A 88 -3.91 6.09 10.25
CA GLN A 88 -5.36 6.25 10.18
C GLN A 88 -6.07 5.12 9.41
N LEU A 89 -5.36 4.45 8.49
CA LEU A 89 -5.90 3.32 7.72
C LEU A 89 -5.64 1.96 8.36
N LEU A 90 -4.68 1.87 9.29
CA LEU A 90 -4.26 0.66 9.97
C LEU A 90 -5.44 -0.13 10.59
N PRO A 91 -6.43 0.49 11.26
CA PRO A 91 -7.56 -0.25 11.79
C PRO A 91 -8.34 -1.01 10.71
N ALA A 92 -8.50 -0.43 9.51
CA ALA A 92 -9.18 -1.08 8.40
C ALA A 92 -8.33 -2.17 7.75
N LEU A 93 -7.02 -1.95 7.62
CA LEU A 93 -6.07 -2.94 7.11
C LEU A 93 -6.06 -4.21 7.98
N VAL A 94 -6.00 -4.04 9.31
CA VAL A 94 -6.03 -5.15 10.27
C VAL A 94 -7.39 -5.84 10.29
N ALA A 95 -8.49 -5.08 10.29
CA ALA A 95 -9.84 -5.65 10.32
C ALA A 95 -10.14 -6.56 9.12
N ARG A 96 -9.62 -6.21 7.94
CA ARG A 96 -9.81 -6.98 6.69
C ARG A 96 -8.65 -7.91 6.33
N ARG A 97 -7.63 -8.02 7.20
CA ARG A 97 -6.40 -8.78 6.95
C ARG A 97 -5.82 -8.51 5.56
N LEU A 98 -5.77 -7.23 5.20
CA LEU A 98 -5.26 -6.79 3.90
C LEU A 98 -3.75 -6.96 3.85
N GLN A 99 -3.24 -7.35 2.68
CA GLN A 99 -1.83 -7.68 2.43
C GLN A 99 -1.11 -6.61 1.60
#